data_AF-A0AAV1ICT0-F1
#
_entry.id   AF-A0AAV1ICT0-F1
#
_cell.length_a   1.000
_cell.length_b   1.000
_cell.length_c   1.000
_cell.angle_alpha   90.00
_cell.angle_beta   90.00
_cell.angle_gamma   90.00
#
_symmetry.space_group_name_H-M   'P 1'
#
loop_
_entity.id
_entity.type
_entity.pdbx_description
1 polymer ?
#
loop_
_entity_poly.entity_id
_entity_poly.type
_entity_poly.pdbx_seq_one_letter_code
_entity_poly.pdbx_strand_id
1 'polypeptide(L)'
;MGVSVTNGTEGSKQAISEYNHLIATLREKKGLGLNEEEQNCLESLQNWLSKLQRDSSTDDEEMLDEGSRAYLHSFRDNFTRYSLFQRGHGEVVGNSPKVPSVARDRLDPSASPSLAAEFEKMEEWDAFDVNRVTQLTQGRPLEAVALEVLHRFNLLQKLRLPKQKLRSFLREVEATYRRSNPYHNSTHAADVVQGLACMFAQNSFMAQLTDLEMLSMILACVMHDAGHPGLTNEYLINTDSPAALTYNDRSINENGHAALAFGILLKDSNNFLEGLHNEEYRFVRRTIISIILATDMCDHSRLTKDFAGGVRAFGNDLEAWPEEQRQRALQMIVHACDIGNPAKSLDSSLLWSERILAENFAQGDRERAEGMPVSPLCDRHKVDVPKSQITFLEYVVRPTFEALRDFAPATAARALGNTEAARSHWERSQLRMRQQLSASLFPMDDV
;
A
#
# COMPACT_ATOMS: atom_id res chain seq x y z
N MET A 1 5.82 6.61 36.08
CA MET A 1 5.88 7.79 35.21
C MET A 1 6.20 7.28 33.82
N GLY A 2 5.19 7.15 32.96
CA GLY A 2 5.35 6.64 31.60
C GLY A 2 5.77 7.78 30.68
N VAL A 3 7.04 7.82 30.31
CA VAL A 3 7.54 8.70 29.26
C VAL A 3 7.57 7.89 27.97
N SER A 4 6.70 8.25 27.04
CA SER A 4 6.79 7.84 25.64
C SER A 4 8.01 8.53 25.04
N VAL A 5 9.03 7.77 24.66
CA VAL A 5 10.22 8.30 23.97
C VAL A 5 10.00 8.09 22.48
N THR A 6 9.64 9.16 21.77
CA THR A 6 9.71 9.22 20.30
C THR A 6 11.07 9.77 19.89
N ASN A 7 11.69 9.18 18.87
CA ASN A 7 13.03 9.55 18.42
C ASN A 7 13.05 10.98 17.82
N GLY A 8 14.05 11.78 18.19
CA GLY A 8 14.50 12.94 17.41
C GLY A 8 13.99 14.33 17.84
N THR A 9 13.00 14.44 18.73
CA THR A 9 12.51 15.75 19.20
C THR A 9 13.35 16.32 20.35
N GLU A 10 13.27 17.63 20.61
CA GLU A 10 13.99 18.31 21.72
C GLU A 10 13.68 17.69 23.10
N GLY A 11 12.46 17.15 23.28
CA GLY A 11 12.06 16.36 24.46
C GLY A 11 12.76 15.00 24.58
N SER A 12 13.17 14.38 23.47
CA SER A 12 13.95 13.12 23.49
C SER A 12 15.39 13.33 23.95
N LYS A 13 16.01 14.47 23.60
CA LYS A 13 17.35 14.85 24.06
C LYS A 13 17.35 15.17 25.55
N GLN A 14 16.29 15.80 26.07
CA GLN A 14 16.12 16.08 27.50
C GLN A 14 15.90 14.79 28.31
N ALA A 15 15.04 13.87 27.84
CA ALA A 15 14.84 12.57 28.48
C ALA A 15 16.12 11.72 28.50
N ILE A 16 16.90 11.68 27.41
CA ILE A 16 18.18 10.97 27.36
C ILE A 16 19.19 11.55 28.37
N SER A 17 19.21 12.87 28.56
CA SER A 17 20.04 13.53 29.58
C SER A 17 19.63 13.12 30.99
N GLU A 18 18.33 13.08 31.28
CA GLU A 18 17.77 12.65 32.57
C GLU A 18 18.06 11.18 32.88
N TYR A 19 17.93 10.29 31.89
CA TYR A 19 18.27 8.86 32.05
C TYR A 19 19.77 8.63 32.26
N ASN A 20 20.63 9.37 31.55
CA ASN A 20 22.08 9.29 31.76
C ASN A 20 22.48 9.78 33.16
N HIS A 21 21.83 10.83 33.67
CA HIS A 21 22.05 11.31 35.03
C HIS A 21 21.57 10.31 36.09
N LEU A 22 20.45 9.62 35.85
CA LEU A 22 19.94 8.57 36.73
C LEU A 22 20.87 7.34 36.77
N ILE A 23 21.38 6.90 35.62
CA ILE A 23 22.36 5.80 35.52
C ILE A 23 23.66 6.15 36.25
N ALA A 24 24.15 7.39 36.09
CA ALA A 24 25.33 7.86 36.82
C ALA A 24 25.10 7.87 38.34
N THR A 25 23.93 8.34 38.79
CA THR A 25 23.53 8.34 40.21
C THR A 25 23.41 6.94 40.79
N LEU A 26 22.90 5.97 40.01
CA LEU A 26 22.81 4.56 40.41
C LEU A 26 24.19 3.91 40.53
N ARG A 27 25.17 4.35 39.73
CA ARG A 27 26.57 3.90 39.82
C ARG A 27 27.35 4.58 40.95
N GLU A 28 27.03 5.83 41.29
CA GLU A 28 27.70 6.60 42.34
C GLU A 28 27.21 6.29 43.77
N LYS A 29 26.01 5.73 43.94
CA LYS A 29 25.55 5.21 45.25
C LYS A 29 26.38 3.98 45.66
N LYS A 30 27.60 4.24 46.14
CA LYS A 30 28.42 3.31 46.93
C LYS A 30 27.60 2.83 48.13
N GLY A 31 27.04 1.64 48.05
CA GLY A 31 26.34 1.02 49.18
C GLY A 31 25.42 -0.15 48.85
N LEU A 32 25.04 -0.35 47.59
CA LEU A 32 24.28 -1.53 47.16
C LEU A 32 25.00 -2.12 45.96
N GLY A 33 25.80 -3.16 46.20
CA GLY A 33 26.54 -3.86 45.15
C GLY A 33 25.56 -4.49 44.18
N LEU A 34 25.42 -3.87 43.01
CA LEU A 34 24.66 -4.41 41.90
C LEU A 34 25.25 -5.75 41.50
N ASN A 35 24.40 -6.77 41.38
CA ASN A 35 24.83 -8.08 40.93
C ASN A 35 25.17 -8.05 39.43
N GLU A 36 25.78 -9.12 38.93
CA GLU A 36 26.31 -9.19 37.57
C GLU A 36 25.21 -9.03 36.49
N GLU A 37 23.99 -9.52 36.74
CA GLU A 37 22.84 -9.32 35.85
C GLU A 37 22.39 -7.85 35.81
N GLU A 38 22.34 -7.18 36.97
CA GLU A 38 21.98 -5.76 37.06
C GLU A 38 23.02 -4.86 36.39
N GLN A 39 24.31 -5.21 36.49
CA GLN A 39 25.39 -4.52 35.78
C GLN A 39 25.25 -4.69 34.26
N ASN A 40 24.97 -5.92 33.79
CA ASN A 40 24.76 -6.21 32.37
C ASN A 40 23.52 -5.52 31.80
N CYS A 41 22.44 -5.42 32.58
CA CYS A 41 21.25 -4.65 32.20
C CYS A 41 21.56 -3.16 32.08
N LEU A 42 22.31 -2.59 33.02
CA LEU A 42 22.71 -1.18 32.95
C LEU A 42 23.63 -0.88 31.77
N GLU A 43 24.59 -1.75 31.47
CA GLU A 43 25.44 -1.62 30.27
C GLU A 43 24.64 -1.75 28.98
N SER A 44 23.68 -2.67 28.93
CA SER A 44 22.79 -2.84 27.78
C SER A 44 21.91 -1.60 27.55
N LEU A 45 21.37 -1.03 28.63
CA LEU A 45 20.57 0.20 28.58
C LEU A 45 21.42 1.39 28.12
N GLN A 46 22.66 1.48 28.58
CA GLN A 46 23.57 2.56 28.22
C GLN A 46 24.08 2.46 26.78
N ASN A 47 24.30 1.22 26.29
CA ASN A 47 24.58 0.96 24.88
C ASN A 47 23.37 1.28 23.99
N TRP A 48 22.16 0.97 24.45
CA TRP A 48 20.93 1.34 23.75
C TRP A 48 20.74 2.86 23.66
N LEU A 49 20.94 3.58 24.78
CA LEU A 49 20.91 5.05 24.81
C LEU A 49 22.01 5.68 23.92
N SER A 50 23.20 5.08 23.89
CA SER A 50 24.30 5.54 23.03
C SER A 50 24.02 5.31 21.55
N LYS A 51 23.27 4.27 21.19
CA LYS A 51 22.80 4.03 19.81
C LYS A 51 21.71 5.03 19.42
N LEU A 52 20.77 5.33 20.32
CA LEU A 52 19.77 6.38 20.13
C LEU A 52 20.39 7.78 19.93
N GLN A 53 21.53 8.05 20.57
CA GLN A 53 22.30 9.28 20.34
C GLN A 53 23.09 9.30 19.03
N ARG A 54 23.36 8.13 18.43
CA ARG A 54 24.18 8.00 17.21
C ARG A 54 23.36 7.83 15.93
N ASP A 55 22.11 7.38 16.01
CA ASP A 55 21.21 7.23 14.85
C ASP A 55 20.52 8.55 14.44
N SER A 56 21.17 9.68 14.70
CA SER A 56 20.90 10.94 14.01
C SER A 56 21.92 11.12 12.89
N SER A 57 21.70 10.48 11.74
CA SER A 57 22.08 10.96 10.39
C SER A 57 22.31 9.80 9.40
N THR A 58 21.27 9.45 8.67
CA THR A 58 21.25 9.66 7.21
C THR A 58 19.84 10.20 6.94
N ASP A 59 19.64 11.48 7.21
CA ASP A 59 19.68 12.56 6.20
C ASP A 59 18.71 12.28 5.06
N ASP A 60 17.43 12.53 5.35
CA ASP A 60 16.43 12.98 4.38
C ASP A 60 15.31 13.75 5.09
N GLU A 61 14.87 13.35 6.31
CA GLU A 61 13.79 14.04 7.04
C GLU A 61 14.13 15.47 7.53
N GLU A 62 15.42 15.80 7.77
CA GLU A 62 15.87 17.15 8.11
C GLU A 62 15.99 18.07 6.87
N MET A 63 16.07 17.52 5.66
CA MET A 63 16.10 18.27 4.40
C MET A 63 14.69 18.55 3.84
N LEU A 64 13.67 17.91 4.40
CA LEU A 64 12.28 18.12 4.04
C LEU A 64 11.77 19.45 4.58
N ASP A 65 11.11 20.22 3.73
CA ASP A 65 10.31 21.33 4.22
C ASP A 65 9.13 20.82 5.09
N GLU A 66 8.56 21.69 5.91
CA GLU A 66 7.50 21.36 6.87
C GLU A 66 6.28 20.66 6.24
N GLY A 67 5.93 21.01 5.00
CA GLY A 67 4.83 20.39 4.28
C GLY A 67 5.14 18.98 3.79
N SER A 68 6.36 18.72 3.33
CA SER A 68 6.80 17.39 2.91
C SER A 68 6.96 16.45 4.12
N ARG A 69 7.38 17.00 5.26
CA ARG A 69 7.40 16.26 6.52
C ARG A 69 5.99 15.92 7.00
N ALA A 70 5.08 16.90 7.01
CA ALA A 70 3.67 16.69 7.37
C ALA A 70 2.98 15.66 6.46
N TYR A 71 3.32 15.65 5.16
CA TYR A 71 2.90 14.62 4.21
C TYR A 71 3.33 13.22 4.67
N LEU A 72 4.62 13.01 4.94
CA LEU A 72 5.11 11.70 5.40
C LEU A 72 4.57 11.31 6.79
N HIS A 73 4.37 12.28 7.70
CA HIS A 73 3.74 12.04 8.99
C HIS A 73 2.25 11.73 8.90
N SER A 74 1.53 12.22 7.88
CA SER A 74 0.12 11.86 7.68
C SER A 74 -0.09 10.36 7.44
N PHE A 75 0.95 9.65 7.00
CA PHE A 75 0.95 8.19 6.91
C PHE A 75 1.37 7.48 8.22
N ARG A 76 1.94 8.21 9.19
CA ARG A 76 2.64 7.64 10.35
C ARG A 76 1.98 7.95 11.69
N ASP A 77 1.37 9.12 11.84
CA ASP A 77 0.89 9.63 13.12
C ASP A 77 -0.65 9.62 13.23
N ASN A 78 -1.17 8.44 13.57
CA ASN A 78 -2.48 8.32 14.20
C ASN A 78 -2.32 7.99 15.67
N PHE A 79 -2.12 9.01 16.52
CA PHE A 79 -2.40 8.92 17.95
C PHE A 79 -2.37 10.30 18.61
N THR A 80 -3.49 11.02 18.66
CA THR A 80 -3.93 11.66 19.92
C THR A 80 -5.41 12.04 19.90
N ARG A 81 -6.07 11.63 20.98
CA ARG A 81 -7.50 11.61 21.34
C ARG A 81 -8.26 12.97 21.45
N TYR A 82 -9.55 12.89 21.09
CA TYR A 82 -10.80 13.31 21.80
C TYR A 82 -11.59 14.62 21.48
N SER A 83 -12.91 14.37 21.33
CA SER A 83 -14.13 15.19 21.51
C SER A 83 -14.63 15.99 20.29
N LEU A 84 -15.87 15.82 19.81
CA LEU A 84 -17.15 15.95 20.53
C LEU A 84 -18.29 15.07 19.95
N PHE A 85 -19.13 14.55 20.84
CA PHE A 85 -20.45 13.99 20.54
C PHE A 85 -21.32 14.93 19.69
N GLN A 86 -21.93 14.43 18.61
CA GLN A 86 -23.39 14.45 18.42
C GLN A 86 -23.85 13.60 17.22
N ARG A 87 -24.63 12.56 17.55
CA ARG A 87 -25.60 11.77 16.76
C ARG A 87 -25.69 11.98 15.24
N GLY A 88 -25.50 10.88 14.52
CA GLY A 88 -26.12 10.63 13.22
C GLY A 88 -26.04 9.14 12.88
N HIS A 89 -27.17 8.47 12.71
CA HIS A 89 -27.24 7.07 12.29
C HIS A 89 -26.54 6.89 10.93
N GLY A 90 -25.47 6.10 10.89
CA GLY A 90 -24.71 5.79 9.68
C GLY A 90 -24.48 4.28 9.55
N GLU A 91 -24.69 3.77 8.34
CA GLU A 91 -24.84 2.35 8.02
C GLU A 91 -23.68 1.45 8.47
N VAL A 92 -24.06 0.29 9.00
CA VAL A 92 -23.16 -0.81 9.37
C VAL A 92 -22.48 -1.36 8.11
N VAL A 93 -21.17 -1.16 8.02
CA VAL A 93 -20.27 -1.96 7.16
C VAL A 93 -20.37 -3.41 7.63
N GLY A 94 -21.27 -4.16 7.00
CA GLY A 94 -21.67 -5.49 7.44
C GLY A 94 -22.96 -5.97 6.78
N ASN A 95 -23.79 -5.06 6.26
CA ASN A 95 -24.79 -5.47 5.28
C ASN A 95 -24.11 -5.59 3.91
N SER A 96 -23.89 -6.83 3.47
CA SER A 96 -23.60 -7.12 2.08
C SER A 96 -24.58 -6.33 1.20
N PRO A 97 -24.11 -5.48 0.27
CA PRO A 97 -24.99 -4.95 -0.76
C PRO A 97 -25.69 -6.15 -1.40
N LYS A 98 -27.01 -6.07 -1.61
CA LYS A 98 -27.69 -7.03 -2.49
C LYS A 98 -27.04 -6.88 -3.86
N VAL A 99 -26.07 -7.74 -4.16
CA VAL A 99 -25.39 -7.79 -5.47
C VAL A 99 -26.49 -8.00 -6.51
N PRO A 100 -26.74 -7.04 -7.41
CA PRO A 100 -27.69 -7.24 -8.49
C PRO A 100 -27.26 -8.47 -9.27
N SER A 101 -28.19 -9.36 -9.61
CA SER A 101 -27.95 -10.50 -10.49
C SER A 101 -27.38 -10.00 -11.83
N VAL A 102 -26.05 -9.99 -11.97
CA VAL A 102 -25.36 -9.55 -13.18
C VAL A 102 -25.56 -10.62 -14.26
N ALA A 103 -26.08 -10.18 -15.41
CA ALA A 103 -26.24 -11.02 -16.59
C ALA A 103 -24.92 -11.72 -16.96
N ARG A 104 -25.02 -13.01 -17.28
CA ARG A 104 -23.92 -13.94 -17.54
C ARG A 104 -23.26 -13.71 -18.91
N ASP A 105 -22.78 -12.51 -19.17
CA ASP A 105 -21.94 -12.29 -20.35
C ASP A 105 -20.54 -12.85 -20.08
N ARG A 106 -20.24 -13.95 -20.78
CA ARG A 106 -18.95 -14.63 -20.73
C ARG A 106 -17.89 -13.71 -21.33
N LEU A 107 -17.00 -13.17 -20.49
CA LEU A 107 -15.71 -12.66 -20.94
C LEU A 107 -14.87 -13.87 -21.40
N ASP A 108 -14.90 -14.16 -22.69
CA ASP A 108 -14.00 -15.11 -23.35
C ASP A 108 -12.91 -14.31 -24.07
N PRO A 109 -11.66 -14.29 -23.57
CA PRO A 109 -10.55 -13.60 -24.21
C PRO A 109 -10.33 -14.02 -25.67
N SER A 110 -10.73 -15.25 -26.03
CA SER A 110 -10.64 -15.76 -27.41
C SER A 110 -11.68 -15.15 -28.37
N ALA A 111 -12.68 -14.42 -27.85
CA ALA A 111 -13.73 -13.76 -28.63
C ALA A 111 -13.41 -12.30 -29.00
N SER A 112 -12.31 -11.71 -28.48
CA SER A 112 -11.93 -10.32 -28.76
C SER A 112 -10.45 -10.21 -29.14
N PRO A 113 -10.13 -10.10 -30.45
CA PRO A 113 -8.76 -9.93 -30.92
C PRO A 113 -8.05 -8.72 -30.29
N SER A 114 -8.78 -7.64 -30.01
CA SER A 114 -8.21 -6.46 -29.33
C SER A 114 -7.86 -6.72 -27.87
N LEU A 115 -8.64 -7.55 -27.16
CA LEU A 115 -8.31 -7.93 -25.78
C LEU A 115 -7.11 -8.87 -25.77
N ALA A 116 -7.06 -9.83 -26.70
CA ALA A 116 -5.92 -10.72 -26.86
C ALA A 116 -4.62 -9.94 -27.15
N ALA A 117 -4.67 -8.94 -28.03
CA ALA A 117 -3.53 -8.08 -28.35
C ALA A 117 -3.03 -7.25 -27.14
N GLU A 118 -3.93 -6.82 -26.25
CA GLU A 118 -3.49 -6.20 -24.99
C GLU A 118 -2.88 -7.23 -24.02
N PHE A 119 -3.41 -8.45 -23.97
CA PHE A 119 -2.86 -9.52 -23.14
C PHE A 119 -1.50 -10.05 -23.62
N GLU A 120 -1.14 -9.88 -24.88
CA GLU A 120 0.23 -10.14 -25.35
C GLU A 120 1.26 -9.28 -24.58
N LYS A 121 0.86 -8.09 -24.12
CA LYS A 121 1.69 -7.14 -23.37
C LYS A 121 1.63 -7.36 -21.84
N MET A 122 0.98 -8.42 -21.35
CA MET A 122 0.69 -8.63 -19.92
C MET A 122 1.94 -8.51 -19.01
N GLU A 123 3.10 -8.91 -19.52
CA GLU A 123 4.37 -8.91 -18.78
C GLU A 123 5.19 -7.62 -18.97
N GLU A 124 4.69 -6.66 -19.76
CA GLU A 124 5.37 -5.40 -20.06
C GLU A 124 4.87 -4.27 -19.17
N TRP A 125 5.77 -3.70 -18.35
CA TRP A 125 5.44 -2.67 -17.35
C TRP A 125 4.81 -1.40 -17.94
N ASP A 126 5.30 -0.96 -19.11
CA ASP A 126 4.90 0.30 -19.75
C ASP A 126 3.83 0.15 -20.84
N ALA A 127 3.72 -1.05 -21.43
CA ALA A 127 2.96 -1.26 -22.65
C ALA A 127 1.55 -1.80 -22.41
N PHE A 128 1.33 -2.49 -21.29
CA PHE A 128 0.01 -2.97 -20.90
C PHE A 128 -0.88 -1.80 -20.46
N ASP A 129 -2.04 -1.64 -21.12
CA ASP A 129 -3.01 -0.62 -20.76
C ASP A 129 -4.24 -1.24 -20.06
N VAL A 130 -4.25 -1.17 -18.73
CA VAL A 130 -5.37 -1.65 -17.91
C VAL A 130 -6.67 -0.85 -18.15
N ASN A 131 -6.58 0.41 -18.57
CA ASN A 131 -7.74 1.22 -18.91
C ASN A 131 -8.34 0.77 -20.25
N ARG A 132 -7.49 0.39 -21.20
CA ARG A 132 -7.95 -0.25 -22.44
C ARG A 132 -8.66 -1.57 -22.16
N VAL A 133 -8.10 -2.41 -21.29
CA VAL A 133 -8.77 -3.65 -20.85
C VAL A 133 -10.11 -3.35 -20.16
N THR A 134 -10.16 -2.31 -19.32
CA THR A 134 -11.41 -1.85 -18.68
C THR A 134 -12.48 -1.49 -19.71
N GLN A 135 -12.12 -0.77 -20.77
CA GLN A 135 -13.05 -0.44 -21.86
C GLN A 135 -13.53 -1.70 -22.61
N LEU A 136 -12.60 -2.58 -22.99
CA LEU A 136 -12.88 -3.79 -23.75
C LEU A 136 -13.73 -4.81 -22.98
N THR A 137 -13.67 -4.78 -21.65
CA THR A 137 -14.43 -5.66 -20.74
C THR A 137 -15.71 -5.01 -20.20
N GLN A 138 -16.04 -3.80 -20.64
CA GLN A 138 -17.21 -3.02 -20.19
C GLN A 138 -17.19 -2.76 -18.67
N GLY A 139 -16.04 -2.33 -18.15
CA GLY A 139 -15.84 -2.06 -16.73
C GLY A 139 -15.78 -3.32 -15.88
N ARG A 140 -15.20 -4.40 -16.42
CA ARG A 140 -14.90 -5.66 -15.72
C ARG A 140 -13.46 -6.16 -15.97
N PRO A 141 -12.43 -5.32 -15.75
CA PRO A 141 -11.06 -5.70 -16.05
C PRO A 141 -10.49 -6.77 -15.11
N LEU A 142 -10.92 -6.84 -13.85
CA LEU A 142 -10.30 -7.65 -12.82
C LEU A 142 -10.50 -9.15 -13.07
N GLU A 143 -11.72 -9.59 -13.41
CA GLU A 143 -11.95 -10.99 -13.81
C GLU A 143 -11.04 -11.37 -14.99
N ALA A 144 -10.95 -10.49 -16.01
CA ALA A 144 -10.23 -10.78 -17.23
C ALA A 144 -8.71 -10.87 -17.00
N VAL A 145 -8.13 -9.88 -16.31
CA VAL A 145 -6.70 -9.84 -16.00
C VAL A 145 -6.30 -10.97 -15.06
N ALA A 146 -7.06 -11.21 -13.98
CA ALA A 146 -6.72 -12.27 -13.03
C ALA A 146 -6.77 -13.67 -13.67
N LEU A 147 -7.76 -13.95 -14.50
CA LEU A 147 -7.82 -15.22 -15.24
C LEU A 147 -6.66 -15.39 -16.21
N GLU A 148 -6.27 -14.33 -16.90
CA GLU A 148 -5.16 -14.35 -17.84
C GLU A 148 -3.83 -14.61 -17.11
N VAL A 149 -3.56 -13.88 -16.02
CA VAL A 149 -2.35 -14.09 -15.20
C VAL A 149 -2.30 -15.51 -14.64
N LEU A 150 -3.40 -15.99 -14.04
CA LEU A 150 -3.45 -17.36 -13.51
C LEU A 150 -3.27 -18.44 -14.60
N HIS A 151 -3.76 -18.18 -15.82
CA HIS A 151 -3.58 -19.08 -16.97
C HIS A 151 -2.12 -19.09 -17.44
N ARG A 152 -1.52 -17.92 -17.59
CA ARG A 152 -0.15 -17.71 -18.09
C ARG A 152 0.91 -18.40 -17.23
N PHE A 153 0.75 -18.35 -15.91
CA PHE A 153 1.62 -19.06 -14.96
C PHE A 153 1.18 -20.51 -14.68
N ASN A 154 0.19 -21.00 -15.42
CA ASN A 154 -0.35 -22.37 -15.38
C ASN A 154 -0.84 -22.85 -13.99
N LEU A 155 -1.28 -21.92 -13.14
CA LEU A 155 -1.60 -22.23 -11.74
C LEU A 155 -2.88 -23.08 -11.60
N LEU A 156 -3.87 -22.89 -12.47
CA LEU A 156 -5.11 -23.68 -12.45
C LEU A 156 -4.84 -25.16 -12.69
N GLN A 157 -3.95 -25.50 -13.62
CA GLN A 157 -3.64 -26.89 -13.94
C GLN A 157 -2.76 -27.52 -12.86
N LYS A 158 -1.68 -26.83 -12.46
CA LYS A 158 -0.74 -27.30 -11.44
C LYS A 158 -1.42 -27.59 -10.11
N LEU A 159 -2.29 -26.68 -9.67
CA LEU A 159 -3.03 -26.77 -8.41
C LEU A 159 -4.43 -27.40 -8.54
N ARG A 160 -4.81 -27.85 -9.74
CA ARG A 160 -6.10 -28.50 -10.04
C ARG A 160 -7.33 -27.70 -9.58
N LEU A 161 -7.29 -26.38 -9.77
CA LEU A 161 -8.34 -25.47 -9.29
C LEU A 161 -9.59 -25.51 -10.19
N PRO A 162 -10.83 -25.59 -9.63
CA PRO A 162 -12.07 -25.56 -10.42
C PRO A 162 -12.29 -24.20 -11.09
N LYS A 163 -11.98 -24.12 -12.40
CA LYS A 163 -12.08 -22.89 -13.21
C LYS A 163 -13.44 -22.19 -13.09
N GLN A 164 -14.55 -22.93 -13.09
CA GLN A 164 -15.89 -22.33 -13.03
C GLN A 164 -16.17 -21.64 -11.70
N LYS A 165 -15.73 -22.22 -10.57
CA LYS A 165 -15.88 -21.62 -9.25
C LYS A 165 -14.98 -20.39 -9.10
N LEU A 166 -13.76 -20.46 -9.63
CA LEU A 166 -12.84 -19.32 -9.67
C LEU A 166 -13.46 -18.14 -10.42
N ARG A 167 -14.06 -18.37 -11.60
CA ARG A 167 -14.76 -17.31 -12.34
C ARG A 167 -15.93 -16.71 -11.55
N SER A 168 -16.68 -17.55 -10.83
CA SER A 168 -17.77 -17.08 -9.98
C SER A 168 -17.26 -16.20 -8.84
N PHE A 169 -16.19 -16.63 -8.16
CA PHE A 169 -15.50 -15.87 -7.13
C PHE A 169 -15.00 -14.52 -7.65
N LEU A 170 -14.23 -14.50 -8.75
CA LEU A 170 -13.66 -13.28 -9.31
C LEU A 170 -14.74 -12.25 -9.69
N ARG A 171 -15.85 -12.70 -10.27
CA ARG A 171 -16.99 -11.81 -10.60
C ARG A 171 -17.63 -11.22 -9.38
N GLU A 172 -17.83 -12.01 -8.33
CA GLU A 172 -18.44 -11.53 -7.11
C GLU A 172 -17.52 -10.57 -6.35
N VAL A 173 -16.21 -10.83 -6.30
CA VAL A 173 -15.23 -9.90 -5.73
C VAL A 173 -15.16 -8.61 -6.54
N GLU A 174 -15.05 -8.70 -7.87
CA GLU A 174 -15.04 -7.53 -8.76
C GLU A 174 -16.30 -6.67 -8.59
N ALA A 175 -17.47 -7.28 -8.38
CA ALA A 175 -18.71 -6.56 -8.13
C ALA A 175 -18.73 -5.79 -6.80
N THR A 176 -17.80 -6.05 -5.87
CA THR A 176 -17.66 -5.26 -4.64
C THR A 176 -16.90 -3.95 -4.84
N TYR A 177 -16.08 -3.86 -5.90
CA TYR A 177 -15.37 -2.63 -6.22
C TYR A 177 -16.35 -1.59 -6.78
N ARG A 178 -16.40 -0.42 -6.12
CA ARG A 178 -17.35 0.62 -6.47
C ARG A 178 -16.86 1.38 -7.70
N ARG A 179 -17.63 1.31 -8.79
CA ARG A 179 -17.33 2.08 -10.02
C ARG A 179 -17.35 3.60 -9.82
N SER A 180 -18.00 4.08 -8.75
CA SER A 180 -18.01 5.49 -8.38
C SER A 180 -16.71 5.96 -7.76
N ASN A 181 -15.88 5.07 -7.23
CA ASN A 181 -14.58 5.43 -6.67
C ASN A 181 -13.64 5.77 -7.84
N PRO A 182 -13.06 6.99 -7.88
CA PRO A 182 -12.14 7.36 -8.94
C PRO A 182 -10.87 6.49 -9.00
N TYR A 183 -10.33 6.08 -7.85
CA TYR A 183 -9.07 5.33 -7.73
C TYR A 183 -9.31 3.90 -7.23
N HIS A 184 -9.84 3.71 -6.02
CA HIS A 184 -9.97 2.37 -5.40
C HIS A 184 -11.18 1.61 -5.99
N ASN A 185 -11.03 1.17 -7.23
CA ASN A 185 -12.01 0.44 -8.05
C ASN A 185 -11.37 -0.80 -8.71
N SER A 186 -12.13 -1.56 -9.49
CA SER A 186 -11.66 -2.82 -10.07
C SER A 186 -10.53 -2.63 -11.10
N THR A 187 -10.40 -1.44 -11.69
CA THR A 187 -9.29 -1.12 -12.60
C THR A 187 -7.98 -0.99 -11.84
N HIS A 188 -7.99 -0.41 -10.64
CA HIS A 188 -6.82 -0.36 -9.76
C HIS A 188 -6.37 -1.77 -9.38
N ALA A 189 -7.28 -2.58 -8.83
CA ALA A 189 -6.96 -3.96 -8.49
C ALA A 189 -6.43 -4.78 -9.70
N ALA A 190 -6.96 -4.54 -10.91
CA ALA A 190 -6.45 -5.17 -12.12
C ALA A 190 -5.03 -4.70 -12.48
N ASP A 191 -4.69 -3.44 -12.26
CA ASP A 191 -3.33 -2.91 -12.47
C ASP A 191 -2.34 -3.53 -11.47
N VAL A 192 -2.75 -3.70 -10.20
CA VAL A 192 -1.92 -4.36 -9.18
C VAL A 192 -1.66 -5.83 -9.53
N VAL A 193 -2.68 -6.56 -10.01
CA VAL A 193 -2.51 -7.94 -10.50
C VAL A 193 -1.56 -7.99 -11.70
N GLN A 194 -1.65 -7.03 -12.62
CA GLN A 194 -0.75 -6.97 -13.77
C GLN A 194 0.68 -6.58 -13.37
N GLY A 195 0.86 -5.65 -12.42
CA GLY A 195 2.16 -5.31 -11.88
C GLY A 195 2.88 -6.55 -11.32
N LEU A 196 2.13 -7.42 -10.64
CA LEU A 196 2.66 -8.69 -10.16
C LEU A 196 3.05 -9.65 -11.31
N ALA A 197 2.32 -9.66 -12.42
CA ALA A 197 2.69 -10.41 -13.61
C ALA A 197 4.04 -9.96 -14.20
N CYS A 198 4.31 -8.64 -14.21
CA CYS A 198 5.62 -8.10 -14.59
C CYS A 198 6.74 -8.54 -13.62
N MET A 199 6.43 -8.68 -12.33
CA MET A 199 7.40 -9.22 -11.37
C MET A 199 7.69 -10.70 -11.68
N PHE A 200 6.66 -11.51 -11.91
CA PHE A 200 6.82 -12.93 -12.26
C PHE A 200 7.48 -13.17 -13.62
N ALA A 201 7.41 -12.24 -14.57
CA ALA A 201 8.14 -12.33 -15.84
C ALA A 201 9.68 -12.37 -15.65
N GLN A 202 10.17 -11.98 -14.47
CA GLN A 202 11.58 -12.09 -14.08
C GLN A 202 11.86 -13.55 -13.66
N ASN A 203 12.24 -14.38 -14.63
CA ASN A 203 12.41 -15.84 -14.45
C ASN A 203 13.21 -16.24 -13.20
N SER A 204 14.26 -15.48 -12.86
CA SER A 204 15.09 -15.73 -11.68
C SER A 204 14.33 -15.55 -10.36
N PHE A 205 13.39 -14.61 -10.29
CA PHE A 205 12.55 -14.38 -9.12
C PHE A 205 11.39 -15.37 -9.07
N MET A 206 10.71 -15.59 -10.19
CA MET A 206 9.60 -16.55 -10.25
C MET A 206 10.05 -17.97 -9.88
N ALA A 207 11.25 -18.38 -10.29
CA ALA A 207 11.78 -19.70 -9.97
C ALA A 207 11.94 -19.96 -8.47
N GLN A 208 12.02 -18.91 -7.64
CA GLN A 208 12.19 -19.00 -6.19
C GLN A 208 10.86 -19.06 -5.43
N LEU A 209 9.71 -19.02 -6.14
CA LEU A 209 8.37 -19.01 -5.56
C LEU A 209 7.69 -20.36 -5.78
N THR A 210 6.96 -20.82 -4.76
CA THR A 210 6.07 -21.96 -4.89
C THR A 210 4.77 -21.55 -5.61
N ASP A 211 4.11 -22.52 -6.27
CA ASP A 211 2.83 -22.28 -6.93
C ASP A 211 1.75 -21.75 -5.95
N LEU A 212 1.79 -22.17 -4.67
CA LEU A 212 0.87 -21.69 -3.63
C LEU A 212 1.17 -20.24 -3.22
N GLU A 213 2.44 -19.82 -3.19
CA GLU A 213 2.79 -18.40 -2.94
C GLU A 213 2.35 -17.53 -4.10
N MET A 214 2.62 -17.94 -5.34
CA MET A 214 2.18 -17.22 -6.53
C MET A 214 0.65 -17.07 -6.55
N LEU A 215 -0.09 -18.15 -6.26
CA LEU A 215 -1.54 -18.10 -6.14
C LEU A 215 -1.97 -17.12 -5.03
N SER A 216 -1.32 -17.18 -3.86
CA SER A 216 -1.64 -16.33 -2.71
C SER A 216 -1.41 -14.85 -3.02
N MET A 217 -0.30 -14.50 -3.67
CA MET A 217 0.01 -13.13 -4.06
C MET A 217 -1.00 -12.59 -5.08
N ILE A 218 -1.34 -13.37 -6.12
CA ILE A 218 -2.35 -12.97 -7.12
C ILE A 218 -3.71 -12.75 -6.46
N LEU A 219 -4.14 -13.66 -5.58
CA LEU A 219 -5.41 -13.53 -4.87
C LEU A 219 -5.41 -12.36 -3.90
N ALA A 220 -4.28 -12.08 -3.23
CA ALA A 220 -4.14 -10.89 -2.40
C ALA A 220 -4.33 -9.62 -3.25
N CYS A 221 -3.67 -9.48 -4.41
CA CYS A 221 -3.88 -8.34 -5.31
C CYS A 221 -5.36 -8.19 -5.74
N VAL A 222 -6.04 -9.29 -6.06
CA VAL A 222 -7.48 -9.28 -6.42
C VAL A 222 -8.35 -8.78 -5.26
N MET A 223 -7.98 -9.12 -4.04
CA MET A 223 -8.80 -8.91 -2.84
C MET A 223 -8.45 -7.64 -2.06
N HIS A 224 -7.27 -7.05 -2.27
CA HIS A 224 -6.68 -6.10 -1.31
C HIS A 224 -7.53 -4.85 -1.04
N ASP A 225 -8.34 -4.42 -2.01
CA ASP A 225 -9.23 -3.25 -1.91
C ASP A 225 -10.72 -3.60 -2.09
N ALA A 226 -11.08 -4.89 -1.95
CA ALA A 226 -12.44 -5.36 -2.17
C ALA A 226 -13.43 -4.65 -1.24
N GLY A 227 -14.42 -3.95 -1.82
CA GLY A 227 -15.42 -3.19 -1.06
C GLY A 227 -14.97 -1.83 -0.56
N HIS A 228 -13.82 -1.30 -1.01
CA HIS A 228 -13.28 -0.02 -0.56
C HIS A 228 -14.31 1.12 -0.58
N PRO A 229 -14.48 1.86 0.53
CA PRO A 229 -15.54 2.85 0.64
C PRO A 229 -15.26 4.16 -0.11
N GLY A 230 -14.03 4.34 -0.59
CA GLY A 230 -13.53 5.61 -1.10
C GLY A 230 -13.14 6.59 0.01
N LEU A 231 -12.80 6.05 1.18
CA LEU A 231 -12.52 6.79 2.41
C LEU A 231 -11.32 6.17 3.12
N THR A 232 -10.46 7.00 3.71
CA THR A 232 -9.29 6.55 4.47
C THR A 232 -9.66 5.91 5.80
N ASN A 233 -8.77 5.07 6.35
CA ASN A 233 -8.90 4.53 7.71
C ASN A 233 -9.13 5.65 8.74
N GLU A 234 -8.46 6.80 8.59
CA GLU A 234 -8.60 7.93 9.51
C GLU A 234 -9.99 8.58 9.47
N TYR A 235 -10.59 8.72 8.28
CA TYR A 235 -11.97 9.18 8.17
C TYR A 235 -12.93 8.21 8.88
N LEU A 236 -12.71 6.89 8.73
CA LEU A 236 -13.54 5.87 9.36
C LEU A 236 -13.46 5.90 10.89
N ILE A 237 -12.30 6.24 11.45
CA ILE A 237 -12.08 6.44 12.89
C ILE A 237 -12.81 7.70 13.35
N ASN A 238 -12.57 8.82 12.67
CA ASN A 238 -13.11 10.12 13.07
C ASN A 238 -14.64 10.23 12.98
N THR A 239 -15.27 9.31 12.25
CA THR A 239 -16.73 9.21 12.12
C THR A 239 -17.36 8.12 12.98
N ASP A 240 -16.59 7.46 13.86
CA ASP A 240 -17.03 6.31 14.67
C ASP A 240 -17.72 5.24 13.82
N SER A 241 -17.19 4.99 12.62
CA SER A 241 -17.82 4.08 11.68
C SER A 241 -17.95 2.67 12.30
N PRO A 242 -19.00 1.90 11.97
CA PRO A 242 -19.14 0.54 12.49
C PRO A 242 -17.95 -0.37 12.18
N ALA A 243 -17.25 -0.14 11.05
CA ALA A 243 -16.02 -0.85 10.71
C ALA A 243 -14.87 -0.51 11.67
N ALA A 244 -14.67 0.78 11.98
CA ALA A 244 -13.65 1.23 12.93
C ALA A 244 -13.84 0.57 14.31
N LEU A 245 -15.10 0.54 14.80
CA LEU A 245 -15.45 -0.14 16.05
C LEU A 245 -15.21 -1.66 15.99
N THR A 246 -15.51 -2.29 14.85
CA THR A 246 -15.33 -3.74 14.65
C THR A 246 -13.85 -4.13 14.66
N TYR A 247 -13.01 -3.32 14.01
CA TYR A 247 -11.57 -3.59 13.85
C TYR A 247 -10.70 -2.84 14.86
N ASN A 248 -11.32 -2.19 15.85
CA ASN A 248 -10.64 -1.49 16.95
C ASN A 248 -9.58 -0.49 16.43
N ASP A 249 -9.96 0.29 15.41
CA ASP A 249 -9.13 1.32 14.79
C ASP A 249 -7.83 0.82 14.14
N ARG A 250 -7.71 -0.47 13.85
CA ARG A 250 -6.50 -1.08 13.26
C ARG A 250 -6.77 -1.60 11.86
N SER A 251 -6.08 -1.02 10.86
CA SER A 251 -6.11 -1.43 9.45
C SER A 251 -7.54 -1.78 9.01
N ILE A 252 -8.44 -0.80 9.16
CA ILE A 252 -9.90 -1.00 9.14
C ILE A 252 -10.34 -1.48 7.75
N ASN A 253 -9.88 -0.77 6.72
CA ASN A 253 -10.09 -1.08 5.33
C ASN A 253 -9.52 -2.47 5.01
N GLU A 254 -8.25 -2.72 5.33
CA GLU A 254 -7.53 -3.95 4.99
C GLU A 254 -8.17 -5.19 5.64
N ASN A 255 -8.57 -5.10 6.92
CA ASN A 255 -9.35 -6.15 7.58
C ASN A 255 -10.72 -6.36 6.92
N GLY A 256 -11.40 -5.27 6.54
CA GLY A 256 -12.67 -5.29 5.82
C GLY A 256 -12.57 -5.99 4.46
N HIS A 257 -11.52 -5.67 3.68
CA HIS A 257 -11.23 -6.26 2.37
C HIS A 257 -11.04 -7.77 2.47
N ALA A 258 -10.17 -8.21 3.38
CA ALA A 258 -9.93 -9.62 3.64
C ALA A 258 -11.22 -10.33 4.10
N ALA A 259 -11.94 -9.77 5.09
CA ALA A 259 -13.15 -10.37 5.62
C ALA A 259 -14.24 -10.54 4.55
N LEU A 260 -14.50 -9.49 3.76
CA LEU A 260 -15.49 -9.50 2.69
C LEU A 260 -15.15 -10.54 1.63
N ALA A 261 -13.93 -10.52 1.11
CA ALA A 261 -13.54 -11.39 0.02
C ALA A 261 -13.46 -12.87 0.45
N PHE A 262 -13.00 -13.17 1.66
CA PHE A 262 -13.10 -14.54 2.19
C PHE A 262 -14.54 -14.98 2.44
N GLY A 263 -15.44 -14.08 2.86
CA GLY A 263 -16.88 -14.37 2.92
C GLY A 263 -17.47 -14.74 1.57
N ILE A 264 -17.02 -14.11 0.49
CA ILE A 264 -17.39 -14.46 -0.90
C ILE A 264 -16.82 -15.82 -1.30
N LEU A 265 -15.56 -16.11 -0.97
CA LEU A 265 -14.89 -17.38 -1.28
C LEU A 265 -15.60 -18.59 -0.65
N LEU A 266 -16.11 -18.44 0.57
CA LEU A 266 -16.73 -19.53 1.33
C LEU A 266 -18.10 -19.98 0.79
N LYS A 267 -18.67 -19.30 -0.20
CA LYS A 267 -19.88 -19.76 -0.89
C LYS A 267 -19.55 -20.99 -1.74
N ASP A 268 -20.41 -22.02 -1.73
CA ASP A 268 -20.17 -23.27 -2.49
C ASP A 268 -19.92 -23.05 -3.99
N SER A 269 -20.58 -22.04 -4.58
CA SER A 269 -20.42 -21.64 -5.98
C SER A 269 -19.06 -21.00 -6.29
N ASN A 270 -18.36 -20.50 -5.26
CA ASN A 270 -17.14 -19.71 -5.36
C ASN A 270 -15.92 -20.42 -4.81
N ASN A 271 -16.10 -21.44 -3.95
CA ASN A 271 -14.99 -22.11 -3.27
C ASN A 271 -14.14 -22.97 -4.23
N PHE A 272 -13.27 -22.31 -4.99
CA PHE A 272 -12.33 -22.95 -5.92
C PHE A 272 -11.07 -23.50 -5.22
N LEU A 273 -10.93 -23.28 -3.91
CA LEU A 273 -9.85 -23.86 -3.10
C LEU A 273 -10.27 -25.18 -2.42
N GLU A 274 -11.49 -25.68 -2.69
CA GLU A 274 -12.05 -26.87 -2.03
C GLU A 274 -11.23 -28.15 -2.21
N GLY A 275 -10.40 -28.23 -3.26
CA GLY A 275 -9.53 -29.38 -3.53
C GLY A 275 -8.17 -29.34 -2.82
N LEU A 276 -7.81 -28.23 -2.17
CA LEU A 276 -6.57 -28.12 -1.42
C LEU A 276 -6.65 -28.88 -0.10
N HIS A 277 -5.53 -29.45 0.34
CA HIS A 277 -5.43 -30.00 1.68
C HIS A 277 -5.54 -28.89 2.74
N ASN A 278 -5.96 -29.25 3.95
CA ASN A 278 -6.18 -28.29 5.02
C ASN A 278 -4.94 -27.43 5.35
N GLU A 279 -3.74 -27.99 5.23
CA GLU A 279 -2.48 -27.26 5.48
C GLU A 279 -2.20 -26.24 4.37
N GLU A 280 -2.40 -26.62 3.11
CA GLU A 280 -2.26 -25.74 1.94
C GLU A 280 -3.28 -24.60 1.98
N TYR A 281 -4.55 -24.90 2.29
CA TYR A 281 -5.58 -23.88 2.45
C TYR A 281 -5.24 -22.90 3.59
N ARG A 282 -4.75 -23.41 4.72
CA ARG A 282 -4.33 -22.55 5.85
C ARG A 282 -3.15 -21.69 5.47
N PHE A 283 -2.18 -22.23 4.74
CA PHE A 283 -1.06 -21.47 4.19
C PHE A 283 -1.56 -20.35 3.28
N VAL A 284 -2.35 -20.67 2.25
CA VAL A 284 -2.89 -19.68 1.30
C VAL A 284 -3.68 -18.59 2.02
N ARG A 285 -4.57 -18.98 2.94
CA ARG A 285 -5.36 -18.02 3.73
C ARG A 285 -4.47 -17.11 4.57
N ARG A 286 -3.50 -17.67 5.30
CA ARG A 286 -2.57 -16.89 6.15
C ARG A 286 -1.76 -15.91 5.31
N THR A 287 -1.22 -16.37 4.18
CA THR A 287 -0.40 -15.55 3.28
C THR A 287 -1.21 -14.41 2.67
N ILE A 288 -2.42 -14.69 2.15
CA ILE A 288 -3.30 -13.64 1.61
C ILE A 288 -3.64 -12.58 2.66
N ILE A 289 -4.07 -13.00 3.87
CA ILE A 289 -4.41 -12.05 4.94
C ILE A 289 -3.20 -11.20 5.31
N SER A 290 -2.03 -11.84 5.46
CA SER A 290 -0.79 -11.13 5.79
C SER A 290 -0.41 -10.10 4.73
N ILE A 291 -0.61 -10.41 3.44
CA ILE A 291 -0.31 -9.48 2.35
C ILE A 291 -1.29 -8.32 2.34
N ILE A 292 -2.60 -8.58 2.43
CA ILE A 292 -3.63 -7.52 2.43
C ILE A 292 -3.43 -6.58 3.62
N LEU A 293 -3.14 -7.09 4.82
CA LEU A 293 -2.89 -6.21 5.98
C LEU A 293 -1.65 -5.34 5.80
N ALA A 294 -0.67 -5.79 5.01
CA ALA A 294 0.56 -5.06 4.75
C ALA A 294 0.42 -3.98 3.66
N THR A 295 -0.72 -3.89 2.96
CA THR A 295 -0.97 -2.76 2.04
C THR A 295 -1.38 -1.49 2.78
N ASP A 296 -1.65 -1.57 4.09
CA ASP A 296 -1.83 -0.39 4.95
C ASP A 296 -0.56 0.47 4.88
N MET A 297 -0.70 1.71 4.39
CA MET A 297 0.42 2.63 4.23
C MET A 297 1.14 2.98 5.54
N CYS A 298 0.53 2.75 6.71
CA CYS A 298 1.20 2.88 8.00
C CYS A 298 2.39 1.90 8.15
N ASP A 299 2.34 0.76 7.44
CA ASP A 299 3.38 -0.26 7.46
C ASP A 299 4.49 -0.03 6.45
N HIS A 300 4.34 0.90 5.50
CA HIS A 300 5.26 1.11 4.38
C HIS A 300 6.73 1.23 4.82
N SER A 301 7.03 2.11 5.80
CA SER A 301 8.41 2.34 6.25
C SER A 301 9.04 1.07 6.85
N ARG A 302 8.23 0.29 7.60
CA ARG A 302 8.66 -0.96 8.22
C ARG A 302 8.94 -2.02 7.14
N LEU A 303 8.01 -2.19 6.19
CA LEU A 303 8.14 -3.16 5.09
C LEU A 303 9.39 -2.90 4.24
N THR A 304 9.61 -1.65 3.82
CA THR A 304 10.79 -1.27 3.02
C THR A 304 12.10 -1.53 3.77
N LYS A 305 12.16 -1.18 5.07
CA LYS A 305 13.34 -1.41 5.92
C LYS A 305 13.61 -2.90 6.14
N ASP A 306 12.58 -3.66 6.47
CA ASP A 306 12.66 -5.10 6.71
C ASP A 306 13.13 -5.83 5.45
N PHE A 307 12.55 -5.48 4.30
CA PHE A 307 12.94 -6.06 3.02
C PHE A 307 14.39 -5.75 2.66
N ALA A 308 14.78 -4.47 2.70
CA ALA A 308 16.16 -4.07 2.45
C ALA A 308 17.16 -4.71 3.43
N GLY A 309 16.75 -4.90 4.69
CA GLY A 309 17.52 -5.65 5.68
C GLY A 309 17.70 -7.12 5.31
N GLY A 310 16.63 -7.76 4.84
CA GLY A 310 16.66 -9.12 4.31
C GLY A 310 17.60 -9.26 3.11
N VAL A 311 17.55 -8.34 2.15
CA VAL A 311 18.47 -8.35 0.99
C VAL A 311 19.92 -8.26 1.44
N ARG A 312 20.25 -7.38 2.41
CA ARG A 312 21.61 -7.27 2.95
C ARG A 312 22.06 -8.52 3.70
N ALA A 313 21.15 -9.20 4.40
CA ALA A 313 21.47 -10.35 5.23
C ALA A 313 21.57 -11.66 4.44
N PHE A 314 20.71 -11.84 3.44
CA PHE A 314 20.50 -13.13 2.77
C PHE A 314 20.70 -13.06 1.25
N GLY A 315 20.93 -11.87 0.68
CA GLY A 315 21.03 -11.67 -0.77
C GLY A 315 19.67 -11.76 -1.48
N ASN A 316 19.71 -12.07 -2.77
CA ASN A 316 18.55 -12.12 -3.66
C ASN A 316 18.01 -13.54 -3.92
N ASP A 317 18.41 -14.50 -3.09
CA ASP A 317 17.87 -15.86 -3.07
C ASP A 317 16.82 -15.99 -1.97
N LEU A 318 15.57 -15.73 -2.31
CA LEU A 318 14.41 -15.81 -1.44
C LEU A 318 14.18 -17.21 -0.86
N GLU A 319 14.66 -18.29 -1.51
CA GLU A 319 14.56 -19.64 -0.96
C GLU A 319 15.41 -19.80 0.30
N ALA A 320 16.53 -19.08 0.38
CA ALA A 320 17.42 -19.07 1.53
C ALA A 320 16.92 -18.18 2.68
N TRP A 321 15.86 -17.38 2.47
CA TRP A 321 15.34 -16.49 3.51
C TRP A 321 14.56 -17.29 4.57
N PRO A 322 14.71 -16.96 5.87
CA PRO A 322 13.87 -17.58 6.88
C PRO A 322 12.39 -17.27 6.66
N GLU A 323 11.49 -18.17 7.09
CA GLU A 323 10.05 -18.13 6.76
C GLU A 323 9.41 -16.75 7.04
N GLU A 324 9.75 -16.13 8.16
CA GLU A 324 9.19 -14.83 8.55
C GLU A 324 9.64 -13.70 7.60
N GLN A 325 10.93 -13.65 7.26
CA GLN A 325 11.47 -12.64 6.33
C GLN A 325 10.98 -12.90 4.91
N ARG A 326 10.84 -14.17 4.51
CA ARG A 326 10.23 -14.56 3.25
C ARG A 326 8.79 -14.08 3.15
N GLN A 327 7.99 -14.25 4.20
CA GLN A 327 6.63 -13.70 4.25
C GLN A 327 6.61 -12.17 4.09
N ARG A 328 7.53 -11.45 4.76
CA ARG A 328 7.68 -9.99 4.60
C ARG A 328 8.11 -9.57 3.21
N ALA A 329 8.92 -10.36 2.52
CA ALA A 329 9.26 -10.13 1.13
C ALA A 329 8.04 -10.24 0.21
N LEU A 330 7.20 -11.26 0.39
CA LEU A 330 5.96 -11.39 -0.40
C LEU A 330 5.03 -10.17 -0.17
N GLN A 331 4.94 -9.69 1.08
CA GLN A 331 4.21 -8.45 1.41
C GLN A 331 4.78 -7.25 0.64
N MET A 332 6.09 -7.03 0.71
CA MET A 332 6.77 -5.91 0.05
C MET A 332 6.59 -5.92 -1.47
N ILE A 333 6.62 -7.10 -2.10
CA ILE A 333 6.47 -7.23 -3.55
C ILE A 333 5.05 -6.84 -4.00
N VAL A 334 4.02 -7.29 -3.27
CA VAL A 334 2.64 -6.89 -3.58
C VAL A 334 2.41 -5.42 -3.26
N HIS A 335 2.95 -4.93 -2.13
CA HIS A 335 2.91 -3.51 -1.78
C HIS A 335 3.48 -2.63 -2.90
N ALA A 336 4.64 -3.01 -3.45
CA ALA A 336 5.25 -2.30 -4.57
C ALA A 336 4.41 -2.30 -5.85
N CYS A 337 3.62 -3.34 -6.09
CA CYS A 337 2.66 -3.36 -7.20
C CYS A 337 1.50 -2.41 -6.95
N ASP A 338 1.01 -2.34 -5.72
CA ASP A 338 -0.09 -1.48 -5.30
C ASP A 338 0.26 0.02 -5.43
N ILE A 339 1.41 0.41 -4.91
CA ILE A 339 1.93 1.79 -5.05
C ILE A 339 2.75 2.01 -6.34
N GLY A 340 2.64 1.09 -7.30
CA GLY A 340 3.47 1.07 -8.51
C GLY A 340 3.00 2.02 -9.62
N ASN A 341 1.74 2.48 -9.57
CA ASN A 341 1.14 3.31 -10.61
C ASN A 341 1.89 4.63 -10.92
N PRO A 342 2.51 5.35 -9.97
CA PRO A 342 3.25 6.57 -10.30
C PRO A 342 4.55 6.28 -11.06
N ALA A 343 5.02 5.03 -11.00
CA ALA A 343 6.20 4.52 -11.70
C ALA A 343 5.86 3.81 -13.02
N LYS A 344 4.63 3.91 -13.51
CA LYS A 344 4.25 3.50 -14.89
C LYS A 344 4.62 4.62 -15.88
N SER A 345 4.37 4.40 -17.18
CA SER A 345 4.57 5.43 -18.21
C SER A 345 3.95 6.77 -17.79
N LEU A 346 4.54 7.89 -18.22
CA LEU A 346 4.13 9.23 -17.76
C LEU A 346 2.62 9.46 -17.90
N ASP A 347 2.02 9.07 -19.02
CA ASP A 347 0.58 9.25 -19.25
C ASP A 347 -0.26 8.43 -18.25
N SER A 348 0.17 7.21 -17.93
CA SER A 348 -0.49 6.36 -16.93
C SER A 348 -0.31 6.92 -15.53
N SER A 349 0.90 7.35 -15.19
CA SER A 349 1.23 7.99 -13.90
C SER A 349 0.35 9.22 -13.66
N LEU A 350 0.23 10.11 -14.65
CA LEU A 350 -0.62 11.31 -14.56
C LEU A 350 -2.12 10.97 -14.42
N LEU A 351 -2.61 9.96 -15.15
CA LEU A 351 -4.00 9.50 -15.03
C LEU A 351 -4.30 8.94 -13.64
N TRP A 352 -3.39 8.15 -13.08
CA TRP A 352 -3.54 7.62 -11.73
C TRP A 352 -3.43 8.70 -10.66
N SER A 353 -2.53 9.67 -10.82
CA SER A 353 -2.47 10.88 -9.99
C SER A 353 -3.79 11.66 -10.01
N GLU A 354 -4.41 11.85 -11.18
CA GLU A 354 -5.72 12.50 -11.30
C GLU A 354 -6.80 11.74 -10.52
N ARG A 355 -6.83 10.41 -10.64
CA ARG A 355 -7.80 9.54 -9.95
C ARG A 355 -7.66 9.61 -8.43
N ILE A 356 -6.44 9.45 -7.89
CA ILE A 356 -6.27 9.48 -6.43
C ILE A 356 -6.58 10.87 -5.86
N LEU A 357 -6.21 11.94 -6.56
CA LEU A 357 -6.57 13.30 -6.17
C LEU A 357 -8.08 13.52 -6.21
N ALA A 358 -8.78 13.03 -7.24
CA ALA A 358 -10.23 13.13 -7.33
C ALA A 358 -10.93 12.40 -6.17
N GLU A 359 -10.41 11.24 -5.75
CA GLU A 359 -10.96 10.49 -4.62
C GLU A 359 -10.68 11.21 -3.28
N ASN A 360 -9.45 11.67 -3.05
CA ASN A 360 -9.09 12.45 -1.87
C ASN A 360 -9.92 13.74 -1.76
N PHE A 361 -10.13 14.44 -2.88
CA PHE A 361 -10.95 15.65 -2.90
C PHE A 361 -12.43 15.36 -2.67
N ALA A 362 -12.93 14.21 -3.11
CA ALA A 362 -14.30 13.78 -2.80
C ALA A 362 -14.47 13.52 -1.29
N GLN A 363 -13.48 12.91 -0.64
CA GLN A 363 -13.45 12.79 0.82
C GLN A 363 -13.41 14.17 1.50
N GLY A 364 -12.54 15.08 1.06
CA GLY A 364 -12.42 16.40 1.68
C GLY A 364 -13.68 17.27 1.55
N ASP A 365 -14.41 17.14 0.42
CA ASP A 365 -15.70 17.80 0.26
C ASP A 365 -16.75 17.23 1.20
N ARG A 366 -16.70 15.91 1.45
CA ARG A 366 -17.57 15.25 2.42
C ARG A 366 -17.27 15.68 3.85
N GLU A 367 -16.01 15.67 4.26
CA GLU A 367 -15.56 16.16 5.58
C GLU A 367 -16.05 17.60 5.81
N ARG A 368 -15.92 18.48 4.81
CA ARG A 368 -16.42 19.86 4.88
C ARG A 368 -17.93 19.92 5.04
N ALA A 369 -18.68 19.11 4.30
CA ALA A 369 -20.15 19.06 4.38
C ALA A 369 -20.64 18.54 5.74
N GLU A 370 -19.86 17.65 6.38
CA GLU A 370 -20.13 17.07 7.69
C GLU A 370 -19.61 17.96 8.85
N GLY A 371 -18.99 19.11 8.54
CA GLY A 371 -18.45 20.03 9.54
C GLY A 371 -17.16 19.54 10.21
N MET A 372 -16.47 18.57 9.62
CA MET A 372 -15.20 18.03 10.09
C MET A 372 -14.02 18.87 9.58
N PRO A 373 -12.87 18.86 10.27
CA PRO A 373 -11.61 19.32 9.68
C PRO A 373 -11.30 18.53 8.40
N VAL A 374 -10.97 19.23 7.32
CA VAL A 374 -10.58 18.57 6.06
C VAL A 374 -9.20 17.95 6.23
N SER A 375 -9.10 16.66 5.92
CA SER A 375 -7.87 15.87 6.03
C SER A 375 -6.75 16.44 5.16
N PRO A 376 -5.47 16.23 5.56
CA PRO A 376 -4.33 16.52 4.70
C PRO A 376 -4.54 15.93 3.30
N LEU A 377 -4.14 16.68 2.27
CA LEU A 377 -4.26 16.29 0.85
C LEU A 377 -5.69 16.16 0.29
N CYS A 378 -6.72 16.34 1.12
CA CYS A 378 -8.12 16.24 0.70
C CYS A 378 -8.73 17.61 0.36
N ASP A 379 -8.07 18.73 0.68
CA ASP A 379 -8.55 20.07 0.35
C ASP A 379 -8.07 20.53 -1.04
N ARG A 380 -8.93 20.37 -2.06
CA ARG A 380 -8.67 20.80 -3.45
C ARG A 380 -8.30 22.28 -3.61
N HIS A 381 -8.53 23.12 -2.60
CA HIS A 381 -8.18 24.55 -2.63
C HIS A 381 -6.84 24.88 -1.97
N LYS A 382 -6.22 23.93 -1.26
CA LYS A 382 -4.98 24.16 -0.50
C LYS A 382 -3.82 23.27 -0.92
N VAL A 383 -4.10 22.14 -1.58
CA VAL A 383 -3.06 21.17 -1.93
C VAL A 383 -2.13 21.72 -3.01
N ASP A 384 -0.82 21.72 -2.72
CA ASP A 384 0.23 21.85 -3.73
C ASP A 384 0.41 20.46 -4.39
N VAL A 385 -0.36 20.23 -5.46
CA VAL A 385 -0.36 18.94 -6.17
C VAL A 385 1.04 18.57 -6.68
N PRO A 386 1.76 19.44 -7.42
CA PRO A 386 3.12 19.12 -7.87
C PRO A 386 4.05 18.70 -6.73
N LYS A 387 4.05 19.45 -5.63
CA LYS A 387 4.90 19.11 -4.47
C LYS A 387 4.52 17.77 -3.87
N SER A 388 3.23 17.52 -3.62
CA SER A 388 2.76 16.25 -3.07
C SER A 388 3.18 15.06 -3.93
N GLN A 389 3.07 15.17 -5.26
CA GLN A 389 3.46 14.10 -6.17
C GLN A 389 4.99 13.89 -6.20
N ILE A 390 5.79 14.96 -6.18
CA ILE A 390 7.26 14.87 -6.07
C ILE A 390 7.65 14.15 -4.79
N THR A 391 7.09 14.55 -3.64
CA THR A 391 7.37 13.91 -2.35
C THR A 391 7.02 12.43 -2.35
N PHE A 392 5.86 12.05 -2.91
CA PHE A 392 5.50 10.63 -3.01
C PHE A 392 6.48 9.83 -3.87
N LEU A 393 6.85 10.37 -5.03
CA LEU A 393 7.80 9.74 -5.95
C LEU A 393 9.17 9.55 -5.31
N GLU A 394 9.64 10.55 -4.56
CA GLU A 394 10.99 10.58 -3.99
C GLU A 394 11.13 9.71 -2.74
N TYR A 395 10.13 9.75 -1.84
CA TYR A 395 10.26 9.15 -0.51
C TYR A 395 9.49 7.83 -0.34
N VAL A 396 8.60 7.48 -1.28
CA VAL A 396 7.83 6.24 -1.22
C VAL A 396 8.12 5.36 -2.43
N VAL A 397 7.91 5.87 -3.64
CA VAL A 397 7.98 5.07 -4.86
C VAL A 397 9.41 4.70 -5.23
N ARG A 398 10.33 5.68 -5.28
CA ARG A 398 11.74 5.44 -5.64
C ARG A 398 12.42 4.43 -4.69
N PRO A 399 12.37 4.58 -3.36
CA PRO A 399 13.03 3.64 -2.45
C PRO A 399 12.46 2.22 -2.57
N THR A 400 11.16 2.10 -2.85
CA THR A 400 10.49 0.82 -3.07
C THR A 400 11.08 0.07 -4.27
N PHE A 401 11.16 0.73 -5.43
CA PHE A 401 11.69 0.09 -6.63
C PHE A 401 13.22 -0.03 -6.62
N GLU A 402 13.94 0.81 -5.88
CA GLU A 402 15.37 0.63 -5.62
C GLU A 402 15.63 -0.65 -4.82
N ALA A 403 14.83 -0.92 -3.79
CA ALA A 403 14.97 -2.13 -2.99
C ALA A 403 14.69 -3.41 -3.81
N LEU A 404 13.81 -3.35 -4.81
CA LEU A 404 13.44 -4.48 -5.66
C LEU A 404 14.39 -4.75 -6.85
N ARG A 405 15.43 -3.93 -7.04
CA ARG A 405 16.35 -4.04 -8.20
C ARG A 405 16.95 -5.44 -8.39
N ASP A 406 17.29 -6.11 -7.31
CA ASP A 406 17.97 -7.42 -7.37
C ASP A 406 17.01 -8.59 -7.60
N PHE A 407 15.71 -8.37 -7.36
CA PHE A 407 14.66 -9.38 -7.56
C PHE A 407 13.95 -9.21 -8.90
N ALA A 408 13.63 -7.97 -9.28
CA ALA A 408 12.92 -7.68 -10.51
C ALA A 408 13.64 -6.61 -11.36
N PRO A 409 14.86 -6.88 -11.86
CA PRO A 409 15.73 -5.84 -12.42
C PRO A 409 15.13 -5.11 -13.61
N ALA A 410 14.46 -5.79 -14.55
CA ALA A 410 13.91 -5.11 -15.71
C ALA A 410 12.71 -4.22 -15.33
N THR A 411 11.81 -4.73 -14.48
CA THR A 411 10.66 -4.00 -13.96
C THR A 411 11.10 -2.79 -13.12
N ALA A 412 12.02 -2.99 -12.19
CA ALA A 412 12.57 -1.93 -11.34
C ALA A 412 13.28 -0.85 -12.17
N ALA A 413 14.06 -1.23 -13.19
CA ALA A 413 14.73 -0.26 -14.06
C ALA A 413 13.72 0.64 -14.82
N ARG A 414 12.65 0.05 -15.36
CA ARG A 414 11.56 0.80 -16.01
C ARG A 414 10.85 1.71 -15.02
N ALA A 415 10.45 1.16 -13.87
CA ALA A 415 9.78 1.89 -12.81
C ALA A 415 10.58 3.11 -12.34
N LEU A 416 11.88 2.97 -12.12
CA LEU A 416 12.75 4.06 -11.69
C LEU A 416 12.96 5.11 -12.79
N GLY A 417 13.10 4.70 -14.05
CA GLY A 417 13.17 5.64 -15.17
C GLY A 417 11.90 6.46 -15.33
N ASN A 418 10.74 5.83 -15.18
CA ASN A 418 9.44 6.48 -15.21
C ASN A 418 9.20 7.39 -14.00
N THR A 419 9.62 6.97 -12.81
CA THR A 419 9.58 7.79 -11.59
C THR A 419 10.32 9.10 -11.81
N GLU A 420 11.47 9.07 -12.48
CA GLU A 420 12.23 10.27 -12.82
C GLU A 420 11.51 11.14 -13.87
N ALA A 421 10.89 10.54 -14.89
CA ALA A 421 10.12 11.27 -15.88
C ALA A 421 8.89 11.97 -15.27
N ALA A 422 8.18 11.29 -14.37
CA ALA A 422 7.05 11.84 -13.61
C ALA A 422 7.51 12.97 -12.68
N ARG A 423 8.61 12.78 -11.94
CA ARG A 423 9.21 13.82 -11.08
C ARG A 423 9.54 15.07 -11.87
N SER A 424 10.23 14.91 -13.01
CA SER A 424 10.56 15.99 -13.93
C SER A 424 9.33 16.71 -14.48
N HIS A 425 8.22 16.00 -14.73
CA HIS A 425 6.96 16.62 -15.12
C HIS A 425 6.43 17.52 -14.00
N TRP A 426 6.34 17.00 -12.78
CA TRP A 426 5.81 17.73 -11.63
C TRP A 426 6.67 18.93 -11.25
N GLU A 427 8.01 18.84 -11.32
CA GLU A 427 8.92 19.98 -11.10
C GLU A 427 8.64 21.12 -12.09
N ARG A 428 8.45 20.79 -13.39
CA ARG A 428 8.06 21.80 -14.40
C ARG A 428 6.68 22.40 -14.13
N SER A 429 5.74 21.59 -13.66
CA SER A 429 4.40 22.07 -13.28
C SER A 429 4.45 23.00 -12.06
N GLN A 430 5.29 22.69 -11.05
CA GLN A 430 5.52 23.56 -9.91
C GLN A 430 6.15 24.91 -10.32
N LEU A 431 7.14 24.87 -11.22
CA LEU A 431 7.77 26.09 -11.73
C LEU A 431 6.77 26.98 -12.49
N ARG A 432 5.94 26.39 -13.36
CA ARG A 432 4.88 27.11 -14.09
C ARG A 432 3.88 27.77 -13.13
N MET A 433 3.45 27.05 -12.09
CA MET A 433 2.54 27.58 -11.08
C MET A 433 3.15 28.76 -10.31
N ARG A 434 4.43 28.68 -9.93
CA ARG A 434 5.16 29.79 -9.28
C ARG A 434 5.30 31.01 -10.20
N GLN A 435 5.58 30.79 -11.49
CA GLN A 435 5.66 31.88 -12.48
C GLN A 435 4.32 32.58 -12.69
N GLN A 436 3.22 31.84 -12.76
CA GLN A 436 1.87 32.41 -12.88
C GLN A 436 1.49 33.23 -11.64
N LEU A 437 1.78 32.72 -10.44
CA LEU A 437 1.57 33.46 -9.19
C LEU A 437 2.40 34.76 -9.15
N SER A 438 3.68 34.69 -9.54
CA SER A 438 4.55 35.87 -9.63
C SER A 438 4.02 36.91 -10.62
N ALA A 439 3.61 36.49 -11.81
CA ALA A 439 3.04 37.37 -12.84
C ALA A 439 1.70 37.99 -12.40
N SER A 440 0.90 37.31 -11.57
CA SER A 440 -0.34 37.85 -11.02
C SER A 440 -0.13 38.86 -9.87
N LEU A 441 0.99 38.75 -9.15
CA LEU A 441 1.37 39.66 -8.05
C LEU A 441 2.08 40.92 -8.54
N PHE A 442 2.75 40.84 -9.68
CA PHE A 442 3.36 41.96 -10.38
C PHE A 442 2.83 42.02 -11.83
N PRO A 443 1.56 42.39 -12.05
CA PRO A 443 1.11 42.70 -13.40
C PRO A 443 2.02 43.81 -13.93
N MET A 444 2.72 43.53 -15.03
CA MET A 444 3.42 44.57 -15.77
C MET A 444 2.31 45.48 -16.32
N ASP A 445 1.99 46.54 -15.60
CA ASP A 445 1.23 47.64 -16.16
C ASP A 445 2.07 48.20 -17.31
N ASP A 446 1.55 48.05 -18.54
CA ASP A 446 2.17 48.56 -19.76
C ASP A 446 2.48 50.05 -19.59
N VAL A 447 3.78 50.40 -19.67
CA VAL A 447 4.30 51.78 -19.75
C VAL A 447 4.37 52.23 -21.20
#